data_AF-A0A2E1A2L6-F1
#
_entry.id   AF-A0A2E1A2L6-F1
#
_cell.length_a   1.000
_cell.length_b   1.000
_cell.length_c   1.000
_cell.angle_alpha   90.00
_cell.angle_beta   90.00
_cell.angle_gamma   90.00
#
_symmetry.space_group_name_H-M   'P 1'
#
loop_
_entity.id
_entity.type
_entity.pdbx_description
1 polymer ?
#
loop_
_entity_poly.entity_id
_entity_poly.type
_entity_poly.pdbx_seq_one_letter_code
_entity_poly.pdbx_strand_id
1 'polypeptide(L)' 'QTKRPIVITQHGKSAAVLLGVSEYEALMERLELLQDIHTAEAQLKANQGIPHTEVKAEVLKRLGA' A
#
# COMPACT_ATOMS: atom_id res chain seq x y z
N GLN A 1 7.79 -26.06 -7.59
CA GLN A 1 8.52 -25.27 -8.61
C GLN A 1 8.84 -23.91 -8.02
N THR A 2 10.03 -23.35 -8.31
CA THR A 2 10.51 -22.13 -7.65
C THR A 2 9.80 -20.89 -8.20
N LYS A 3 9.02 -20.18 -7.35
CA LYS A 3 8.33 -18.92 -7.64
C LYS A 3 9.29 -17.71 -7.78
N ARG A 4 10.44 -17.93 -8.42
CA ARG A 4 11.47 -16.89 -8.60
C ARG A 4 11.12 -16.01 -9.80
N PRO A 5 11.22 -14.68 -9.70
CA PRO A 5 11.05 -13.76 -10.83
C PRO A 5 12.00 -14.08 -11.99
N ILE A 6 11.51 -13.91 -13.23
CA ILE A 6 12.33 -14.07 -14.44
C ILE A 6 12.51 -12.69 -15.09
N VAL A 7 13.75 -12.32 -15.41
CA VAL A 7 14.05 -11.10 -16.16
C VAL A 7 14.12 -11.43 -17.64
N ILE A 8 13.26 -10.81 -18.45
CA ILE A 8 13.27 -10.90 -19.91
C ILE A 8 14.06 -9.71 -20.44
N THR A 9 15.11 -9.99 -21.22
CA THR A 9 15.96 -8.98 -21.84
C THR A 9 15.76 -8.95 -23.35
N GLN A 10 15.94 -7.78 -23.96
CA GLN A 10 15.98 -7.61 -25.42
C GLN A 10 17.31 -6.93 -25.79
N HIS A 11 18.12 -7.55 -26.65
CA HIS A 11 19.47 -7.09 -27.00
C HIS A 11 20.37 -6.77 -25.79
N GLY A 12 20.24 -7.55 -24.69
CA GLY A 12 21.02 -7.35 -23.46
C GLY A 12 20.55 -6.18 -22.58
N LYS A 13 19.45 -5.50 -22.94
CA LYS A 13 18.79 -4.49 -22.10
C LYS A 13 17.58 -5.14 -21.40
N SER A 14 17.40 -4.94 -20.09
CA SER A 14 16.20 -5.40 -19.38
C SER A 14 14.95 -4.81 -20.02
N ALA A 15 14.01 -5.66 -20.40
CA ALA A 15 12.78 -5.26 -21.08
C ALA A 15 11.54 -5.51 -20.20
N ALA A 16 11.49 -6.62 -19.45
CA ALA A 16 10.37 -6.94 -18.55
C ALA A 16 10.78 -7.89 -17.41
N VAL A 17 9.99 -7.92 -16.33
CA VAL A 17 10.09 -8.92 -15.25
C VAL A 17 8.80 -9.73 -15.23
N LEU A 18 8.91 -11.05 -15.43
CA LEU A 18 7.78 -11.97 -15.32
C LEU A 18 7.70 -12.51 -13.88
N LEU A 19 6.53 -12.34 -13.29
CA LEU A 19 6.16 -12.80 -11.95
C LEU A 19 4.93 -13.69 -12.07
N GLY A 20 4.78 -14.63 -11.13
CA GLY A 20 3.49 -15.28 -10.96
C GLY A 20 2.48 -14.30 -10.37
N VAL A 21 1.20 -14.52 -10.70
CA VAL A 21 0.12 -13.59 -10.32
C VAL A 21 0.03 -13.39 -8.81
N SER A 22 0.10 -14.47 -8.03
CA SER A 22 0.03 -14.40 -6.57
C SER A 22 1.22 -13.67 -5.95
N GLU A 23 2.41 -13.78 -6.55
CA GLU A 23 3.60 -13.03 -6.08
C GLU A 23 3.47 -11.55 -6.39
N TYR A 24 2.91 -11.21 -7.55
CA TYR A 24 2.64 -9.83 -7.93
C TYR A 24 1.59 -9.20 -7.02
N GLU A 25 0.47 -9.88 -6.77
CA GLU A 25 -0.59 -9.40 -5.87
C GLU A 25 -0.07 -9.18 -4.45
N ALA A 26 0.69 -10.13 -3.89
CA ALA A 26 1.28 -9.99 -2.56
C ALA A 26 2.30 -8.83 -2.48
N LEU A 27 3.05 -8.58 -3.56
CA LEU A 27 3.94 -7.42 -3.65
C LEU A 27 3.14 -6.12 -3.66
N MET A 28 2.06 -6.06 -4.44
CA MET A 28 1.20 -4.88 -4.55
C MET A 28 0.51 -4.56 -3.22
N GLU A 29 -0.11 -5.55 -2.57
CA GLU A 29 -0.75 -5.39 -1.25
C GLU A 29 0.24 -4.87 -0.20
N ARG A 30 1.47 -5.42 -0.19
CA ARG A 30 2.51 -4.96 0.72
C ARG A 30 2.93 -3.51 0.43
N LEU A 31 3.04 -3.14 -0.84
CA LEU A 31 3.40 -1.77 -1.24
C LEU A 31 2.30 -0.78 -0.83
N GLU A 32 1.03 -1.12 -1.04
CA GLU A 32 -0.12 -0.30 -0.62
C GLU A 32 -0.10 -0.06 0.90
N LEU A 33 0.05 -1.13 1.69
CA LEU A 33 0.15 -1.01 3.15
C LEU A 33 1.31 -0.10 3.58
N LEU A 34 2.48 -0.23 2.95
CA LEU A 34 3.64 0.60 3.26
C LEU A 34 3.43 2.06 2.86
N GLN A 35 2.71 2.33 1.78
CA GLN A 35 2.35 3.69 1.35
C GLN A 35 1.36 4.34 2.33
N ASP A 36 0.36 3.58 2.81
CA ASP A 36 -0.58 4.05 3.81
C ASP A 36 0.12 4.38 5.13
N ILE A 37 1.02 3.50 5.60
CA ILE A 37 1.82 3.74 6.80
C ILE A 37 2.69 4.98 6.62
N HIS A 38 3.40 5.11 5.50
CA HIS A 38 4.26 6.26 5.24
C HIS A 38 3.48 7.57 5.25
N THR A 39 2.29 7.57 4.62
CA THR A 39 1.40 8.73 4.58
C THR A 39 0.91 9.09 5.97
N ALA A 40 0.46 8.10 6.75
CA ALA A 40 0.01 8.31 8.13
C ALA A 40 1.14 8.87 9.02
N GLU A 41 2.36 8.32 8.92
CA GLU A 41 3.52 8.83 9.65
C GLU A 41 3.83 10.29 9.31
N ALA A 42 3.76 10.66 8.03
CA ALA A 42 3.97 12.04 7.58
C ALA A 42 2.89 12.99 8.15
N GLN A 43 1.62 12.58 8.12
CA GLN A 43 0.50 13.33 8.67
C GLN A 43 0.63 13.53 10.19
N LEU A 44 1.01 12.47 10.93
CA LEU A 44 1.22 12.54 12.38
C LEU A 44 2.40 13.48 12.72
N LYS A 45 3.50 13.41 11.98
CA LYS A 45 4.63 14.36 12.14
C LYS A 45 4.22 15.81 11.86
N ALA A 46 3.26 16.03 10.98
CA ALA A 46 2.67 17.33 10.68
C ALA A 46 1.54 17.74 11.65
N ASN A 47 1.32 17.01 12.74
CA ASN A 47 0.22 17.23 13.71
C ASN A 47 -1.18 17.21 13.08
N GLN A 48 -1.38 16.42 12.02
CA GLN A 48 -2.67 16.29 11.32
C GLN A 48 -3.55 15.15 11.87
N GLY A 49 -3.14 14.52 12.98
CA GLY A 49 -3.93 13.49 13.65
C GLY A 49 -5.16 14.06 14.33
N ILE A 50 -6.27 13.33 14.31
CA ILE A 50 -7.51 13.68 14.99
C ILE A 50 -7.75 12.67 16.13
N PRO A 51 -8.09 13.11 17.36
CA PRO A 51 -8.43 12.20 18.44
C PRO A 51 -9.57 11.25 18.08
N HIS A 52 -9.44 9.97 18.47
CA HIS A 52 -10.45 8.95 18.17
C HIS A 52 -11.86 9.33 18.62
N THR A 53 -11.99 9.98 19.79
CA THR A 53 -13.27 10.43 20.34
C THR A 53 -13.97 11.44 19.44
N GLU A 54 -13.21 12.35 18.82
CA GLU A 54 -13.73 13.36 17.91
C GLU A 54 -14.19 12.73 16.60
N VAL A 55 -13.36 11.85 16.01
CA VAL A 55 -13.70 11.11 14.79
C VAL A 55 -14.96 10.26 15.00
N LYS A 56 -15.04 9.54 16.12
CA LYS A 56 -16.20 8.69 16.44
C LYS A 56 -17.49 9.51 16.52
N ALA A 57 -17.46 10.66 17.18
CA ALA A 57 -18.63 11.53 17.29
C ALA A 57 -19.09 12.05 15.92
N GLU A 58 -18.14 12.49 15.08
CA GLU A 58 -18.43 12.98 13.73
C GLU A 58 -19.01 11.88 12.83
N VAL A 59 -18.46 10.66 12.88
CA VAL A 59 -18.97 9.52 12.11
C VAL A 59 -20.38 9.13 12.55
N LEU A 60 -20.65 9.04 13.86
CA LEU A 60 -21.99 8.71 14.37
C LEU A 60 -23.03 9.75 13.96
N LYS A 61 -22.68 11.03 14.05
CA LYS A 61 -23.53 12.13 13.59
C LYS A 61 -23.91 12.00 12.10
N ARG A 62 -22.96 11.60 11.25
CA ARG A 62 -23.24 11.37 9.81
C ARG A 62 -24.13 10.16 9.55
N LEU A 63 -24.09 9.16 10.43
CA LEU A 63 -24.92 7.97 10.35
C LEU A 63 -26.32 8.18 10.94
N GLY A 64 -26.61 9.35 11.52
CA GLY A 64 -27.91 9.66 12.13
C GLY A 64 -28.16 8.96 13.47
N ALA A 65 -27.09 8.55 14.16
CA ALA A 65 -27.12 7.98 15.51
C ALA A 65 -27.06 9.05 16.60
#